data_AF-A0A7S0DLE0-F1
#
_entry.id   AF-A0A7S0DLE0-F1
#
_cell.length_a   1.000
_cell.length_b   1.000
_cell.length_c   1.000
_cell.angle_alpha   90.00
_cell.angle_beta   90.00
_cell.angle_gamma   90.00
#
_symmetry.space_group_name_H-M   'P 1'
#
loop_
_entity.id
_entity.type
_entity.pdbx_description
1 polymer ?
#
loop_
_entity_poly.entity_id
_entity_poly.type
_entity_poly.pdbx_seq_one_letter_code
_entity_poly.pdbx_strand_id
1 'polypeptide(L)'
;EALVAACFYVVAKLTGVPRKLKDVTRETTATEKQIRTAIKRVNRYKKRLLGNIKNLRKKDGSMSAKMLVRRYANKLSVPHKITELAETIADMTMKSGCLEGKKPATIAGAALLIALEEDPDVGINMEQMEQEFGIRLSTLTQRAKIMRQNGIDSQSARAEEKKILDNAK
;
A
#
# COMPACT_ATOMS: atom_id res chain seq x y z
N GLU A 1 -3.41 14.04 23.57
CA GLU A 1 -2.89 13.68 22.22
C GLU A 1 -3.36 12.33 21.68
N ALA A 2 -3.20 11.20 22.40
CA ALA A 2 -3.51 9.87 21.87
C ALA A 2 -4.93 9.70 21.29
N LEU A 3 -5.94 10.36 21.87
CA LEU A 3 -7.31 10.35 21.36
C LEU A 3 -7.45 11.10 20.03
N VAL A 4 -6.80 12.26 19.89
CA VAL A 4 -6.78 13.06 18.65
C VAL A 4 -6.07 12.27 17.54
N ALA A 5 -4.92 11.67 17.84
CA ALA A 5 -4.18 10.79 16.95
C ALA A 5 -5.04 9.60 16.47
N ALA A 6 -5.77 8.98 17.39
CA ALA A 6 -6.70 7.90 17.07
C ALA A 6 -7.87 8.35 16.18
N CYS A 7 -8.46 9.52 16.45
CA CYS A 7 -9.50 10.10 15.60
C CYS A 7 -8.98 10.35 14.18
N PHE A 8 -7.81 10.99 14.04
CA PHE A 8 -7.18 11.22 12.75
C PHE A 8 -6.95 9.92 11.98
N TYR A 9 -6.39 8.90 12.63
CA TYR A 9 -6.18 7.58 12.04
C TYR A 9 -7.48 6.94 11.54
N VAL A 10 -8.56 7.00 12.34
CA VAL A 10 -9.86 6.41 11.99
C VAL A 10 -10.52 7.19 10.84
N VAL A 11 -10.47 8.52 10.86
CA VAL A 11 -11.03 9.37 9.81
C VAL A 11 -10.28 9.17 8.49
N ALA A 12 -8.95 9.15 8.51
CA ALA A 12 -8.13 8.88 7.34
C ALA A 12 -8.50 7.53 6.68
N LYS A 13 -8.82 6.51 7.49
CA LYS A 13 -9.32 5.23 6.99
C LYS A 13 -10.71 5.35 6.35
N LEU A 14 -11.60 6.14 6.94
CA LEU A 14 -12.97 6.35 6.45
C LEU A 14 -13.03 7.16 5.14
N THR A 15 -12.16 8.15 5.00
CA THR A 15 -12.07 8.99 3.79
C THR A 15 -11.35 8.30 2.64
N GLY A 16 -10.86 7.08 2.83
CA GLY A 16 -10.16 6.32 1.79
C GLY A 16 -8.71 6.76 1.59
N VAL A 17 -8.10 7.46 2.55
CA VAL A 17 -6.67 7.82 2.56
C VAL A 17 -6.00 7.26 3.81
N PRO A 18 -5.99 5.92 4.00
CA PRO A 18 -5.43 5.32 5.20
C PRO A 18 -3.96 5.75 5.42
N ARG A 19 -3.52 5.76 6.69
CA ARG A 19 -2.14 6.06 7.10
C ARG A 19 -1.57 4.87 7.88
N LYS A 20 -0.26 4.63 7.83
CA LYS A 20 0.36 3.61 8.70
C LYS A 20 0.27 4.14 10.13
N LEU A 21 0.04 3.25 11.09
CA LEU A 21 0.00 3.66 12.50
C LEU A 21 1.33 4.26 12.94
N LYS A 22 2.45 3.72 12.45
CA LYS A 22 3.80 4.26 12.68
C LYS A 22 3.94 5.71 12.20
N ASP A 23 3.33 6.07 11.07
CA ASP A 23 3.35 7.45 10.56
C ASP A 23 2.67 8.37 11.60
N VAL A 24 1.49 7.98 12.09
CA VAL A 24 0.74 8.78 13.08
C VAL A 24 1.48 8.87 14.41
N THR A 25 2.09 7.77 14.88
CA THR A 25 2.89 7.77 16.10
C THR A 25 4.07 8.73 16.01
N ARG A 26 4.74 8.80 14.85
CA ARG A 26 5.90 9.68 14.64
C ARG A 26 5.56 11.17 14.76
N GLU A 27 4.35 11.56 14.37
CA GLU A 27 3.89 12.96 14.43
C GLU A 27 3.27 13.34 15.79
N THR A 28 3.38 12.49 16.82
CA THR A 28 2.77 12.72 18.14
C THR A 28 3.68 12.29 19.27
N THR A 29 3.48 12.81 20.48
CA THR A 29 4.24 12.34 21.66
C THR A 29 3.70 11.02 22.25
N ALA A 30 2.53 10.57 21.78
CA ALA A 30 1.87 9.40 22.29
C ALA A 30 2.50 8.10 21.78
N THR A 31 2.66 7.11 22.67
CA THR A 31 3.16 5.79 22.29
C THR A 31 2.16 5.03 21.40
N GLU A 32 2.67 4.13 20.56
CA GLU A 32 1.82 3.30 19.68
C GLU A 32 0.76 2.51 20.48
N LYS A 33 1.10 2.05 21.70
CA LYS A 33 0.16 1.33 22.59
C LYS A 33 -0.98 2.23 23.07
N GLN A 34 -0.70 3.48 23.42
CA GLN A 34 -1.71 4.46 23.83
C GLN A 34 -2.65 4.77 22.65
N ILE A 35 -2.10 5.00 21.46
CA ILE A 35 -2.89 5.27 20.25
C ILE A 35 -3.77 4.05 19.91
N ARG A 36 -3.26 2.82 19.96
CA ARG A 36 -4.05 1.59 19.74
C ARG A 36 -5.23 1.47 20.71
N THR A 37 -5.00 1.77 21.98
CA THR A 37 -6.05 1.77 23.01
C THR A 37 -7.11 2.83 22.72
N ALA A 38 -6.69 4.04 22.33
CA ALA A 38 -7.60 5.11 21.95
C ALA A 38 -8.40 4.78 20.68
N ILE A 39 -7.79 4.14 19.66
CA ILE A 39 -8.49 3.66 18.45
C ILE A 39 -9.62 2.70 18.82
N LYS A 40 -9.42 1.78 19.77
CA LYS A 40 -10.48 0.88 20.25
C LYS A 40 -11.64 1.66 20.87
N ARG A 41 -11.35 2.71 21.66
CA ARG A 41 -12.37 3.60 22.25
C ARG A 41 -13.14 4.35 21.16
N VAL A 42 -12.43 4.99 20.23
CA VAL A 42 -13.02 5.73 19.10
C VAL A 42 -13.92 4.82 18.26
N ASN A 43 -13.47 3.60 17.93
CA ASN A 43 -14.29 2.64 17.18
C ASN A 43 -15.54 2.18 17.96
N ARG A 44 -15.47 2.08 19.29
CA ARG A 44 -16.64 1.78 20.14
C ARG A 44 -17.65 2.93 20.10
N TYR A 45 -17.19 4.18 20.25
CA TYR A 45 -18.04 5.36 20.14
C TYR A 45 -18.63 5.49 18.73
N LYS A 46 -17.82 5.32 17.70
CA LYS A 46 -18.24 5.27 16.29
C LYS A 46 -19.34 4.24 16.08
N LYS A 47 -19.20 3.01 16.59
CA LYS A 47 -20.22 1.97 16.47
C LYS A 47 -21.51 2.34 17.21
N ARG A 48 -21.42 2.99 18.36
CA ARG A 48 -22.59 3.46 19.13
C ARG A 48 -23.33 4.62 18.45
N LEU A 49 -22.59 5.56 17.85
CA LEU A 49 -23.15 6.75 17.21
C LEU A 49 -23.61 6.47 15.77
N LEU A 50 -22.81 5.75 14.99
CA LEU A 50 -23.04 5.48 13.57
C LEU A 50 -23.69 4.11 13.31
N GLY A 51 -23.81 3.24 14.33
CA GLY A 51 -24.49 1.94 14.21
C GLY A 51 -25.97 2.06 13.84
N ASN A 52 -26.57 3.23 14.05
CA ASN A 52 -27.94 3.54 13.66
C ASN A 52 -28.05 4.06 12.21
N ILE A 53 -26.94 4.38 11.55
CA ILE A 53 -26.92 4.94 10.20
C ILE A 53 -26.62 3.82 9.21
N LYS A 54 -27.68 3.17 8.70
CA LYS A 54 -27.61 2.04 7.74
C LYS A 54 -26.83 2.36 6.44
N ASN A 55 -26.58 3.64 6.13
CA ASN A 55 -26.02 4.09 4.86
C ASN A 55 -24.54 4.50 4.90
N LEU A 56 -23.85 4.38 6.04
CA LEU A 56 -22.41 4.63 6.06
C LEU A 56 -21.68 3.42 5.47
N ARG A 57 -21.73 3.32 4.13
CA ARG A 57 -21.07 2.29 3.34
C ARG A 57 -19.65 2.10 3.88
N LYS A 58 -19.36 0.87 4.30
CA LYS A 58 -18.03 0.39 4.66
C LYS A 58 -17.12 0.51 3.43
N LYS A 59 -16.60 1.70 3.13
CA LYS A 59 -15.26 1.76 2.57
C LYS A 59 -14.35 1.33 3.72
N ASP A 60 -14.22 0.02 3.89
CA ASP A 60 -13.15 -0.53 4.70
C ASP A 60 -11.87 -0.11 4.01
N GLY A 61 -11.36 1.07 4.37
CA GLY A 61 -10.14 1.67 3.82
C GLY A 61 -8.90 0.90 4.24
N SER A 62 -8.87 -0.41 3.98
CA SER A 62 -7.62 -1.15 4.02
C SER A 62 -6.70 -0.53 2.97
N MET A 63 -5.43 -0.41 3.32
CA MET A 63 -4.41 -0.02 2.35
C MET A 63 -4.35 -1.08 1.27
N SER A 64 -4.80 -0.76 0.04
CA SER A 64 -4.58 -1.65 -1.10
C SER A 64 -3.10 -1.66 -1.50
N ALA A 65 -2.66 -2.72 -2.17
CA ALA A 65 -1.30 -2.79 -2.69
C ALA A 65 -1.00 -1.61 -3.63
N LYS A 66 -1.93 -1.30 -4.54
CA LYS A 66 -1.86 -0.14 -5.45
C LYS A 66 -1.62 1.20 -4.74
N MET A 67 -2.39 1.49 -3.68
CA MET A 67 -2.20 2.72 -2.91
C MET A 67 -0.84 2.80 -2.20
N LEU A 68 -0.30 1.65 -1.79
CA LEU A 68 1.02 1.57 -1.17
C LEU A 68 2.13 1.76 -2.20
N VAL A 69 1.98 1.21 -3.41
CA VAL A 69 2.92 1.45 -4.53
C VAL A 69 3.07 2.94 -4.76
N ARG A 70 1.97 3.68 -4.98
CA ARG A 70 2.03 5.12 -5.23
C ARG A 70 2.71 5.90 -4.10
N ARG A 71 2.45 5.51 -2.85
CA ARG A 71 3.10 6.13 -1.69
C ARG A 71 4.60 5.85 -1.67
N TYR A 72 5.00 4.61 -1.96
CA TYR A 72 6.40 4.20 -1.98
C TYR A 72 7.17 4.87 -3.11
N ALA A 73 6.59 4.89 -4.30
CA ALA A 73 7.14 5.60 -5.45
C ALA A 73 7.35 7.09 -5.15
N ASN A 74 6.34 7.77 -4.57
CA ASN A 74 6.48 9.18 -4.19
C ASN A 74 7.59 9.43 -3.16
N LYS A 75 7.80 8.52 -2.20
CA LYS A 75 8.87 8.66 -1.21
C LYS A 75 10.26 8.42 -1.79
N LEU A 76 10.35 7.59 -2.81
CA LEU A 76 11.58 7.26 -3.52
C LEU A 76 11.80 8.17 -4.74
N SER A 77 10.94 9.17 -4.95
CA SER A 77 10.95 10.07 -6.11
C SER A 77 10.98 9.33 -7.46
N VAL A 78 10.29 8.19 -7.53
CA VAL A 78 10.23 7.35 -8.73
C VAL A 78 9.36 8.02 -9.80
N PRO A 79 9.77 8.03 -11.07
CA PRO A 79 8.97 8.56 -12.18
C PRO A 79 7.56 7.97 -12.26
N HIS A 80 6.62 8.79 -12.75
CA HIS A 80 5.22 8.40 -12.83
C HIS A 80 5.00 7.14 -13.70
N LYS A 81 5.73 7.04 -14.82
CA LYS A 81 5.67 5.89 -15.74
C LYS A 81 5.97 4.55 -15.05
N ILE A 82 6.98 4.52 -14.17
CA ILE A 82 7.34 3.31 -13.43
C ILE A 82 6.34 3.05 -12.30
N THR A 83 5.80 4.11 -11.72
CA THR A 83 4.75 4.01 -10.69
C THR A 83 3.50 3.33 -11.26
N GLU A 84 3.05 3.73 -12.46
CA GLU A 84 1.91 3.11 -13.14
C GLU A 84 2.17 1.64 -13.43
N LEU A 85 3.35 1.32 -13.97
CA LEU A 85 3.75 -0.07 -14.23
C LEU A 85 3.71 -0.92 -12.94
N ALA A 86 4.26 -0.40 -11.84
CA ALA A 86 4.24 -1.07 -10.55
C ALA A 86 2.82 -1.23 -9.98
N GLU A 87 1.93 -0.27 -10.22
CA GLU A 87 0.53 -0.36 -9.85
C GLU A 87 -0.19 -1.47 -10.63
N THR A 88 0.08 -1.59 -11.94
CA THR A 88 -0.44 -2.66 -12.80
C THR A 88 0.06 -4.02 -12.32
N ILE A 89 1.36 -4.17 -12.05
CA ILE A 89 1.96 -5.40 -11.52
C ILE A 89 1.31 -5.79 -10.18
N ALA A 90 1.09 -4.83 -9.29
CA ALA A 90 0.45 -5.07 -8.00
C ALA A 90 -1.02 -5.53 -8.17
N ASP A 91 -1.77 -4.93 -9.08
CA ASP A 91 -3.15 -5.33 -9.38
C ASP A 91 -3.20 -6.73 -10.01
N MET A 92 -2.31 -7.05 -10.95
CA MET A 92 -2.19 -8.39 -11.55
C MET A 92 -1.87 -9.45 -10.49
N THR A 93 -0.98 -9.14 -9.56
CA THR A 93 -0.60 -10.03 -8.45
C THR A 93 -1.75 -10.30 -7.50
N MET A 94 -2.58 -9.28 -7.24
CA MET A 94 -3.79 -9.44 -6.44
C MET A 94 -4.85 -10.28 -7.16
N LYS A 95 -4.98 -10.14 -8.50
CA LYS A 95 -5.92 -10.92 -9.32
C LYS A 95 -5.50 -12.39 -9.48
N SER A 96 -4.21 -12.66 -9.63
CA SER A 96 -3.68 -14.02 -9.82
C SER A 96 -3.64 -14.84 -8.53
N GLY A 97 -3.68 -14.19 -7.37
CA GLY A 97 -3.63 -14.87 -6.07
C GLY A 97 -2.25 -15.47 -5.73
N CYS A 98 -1.19 -15.20 -6.50
CA CYS A 98 0.11 -15.87 -6.31
C CYS A 98 0.80 -15.53 -4.98
N LEU A 99 0.39 -14.45 -4.30
CA LEU A 99 0.86 -14.03 -2.98
C LEU A 99 -0.26 -13.97 -1.93
N GLU A 100 -1.23 -14.88 -2.01
CA GLU A 100 -2.33 -14.96 -1.04
C GLU A 100 -1.82 -15.10 0.40
N GLY A 101 -2.52 -14.45 1.34
CA GLY A 101 -2.14 -14.40 2.77
C GLY A 101 -0.94 -13.50 3.08
N LYS A 102 -0.30 -12.87 2.09
CA LYS A 102 0.76 -11.86 2.33
C LYS A 102 0.17 -10.48 2.54
N LYS A 103 0.92 -9.65 3.27
CA LYS A 103 0.51 -8.26 3.55
C LYS A 103 0.55 -7.44 2.26
N PRO A 104 -0.41 -6.54 2.00
CA PRO A 104 -0.41 -5.67 0.82
C PRO A 104 0.87 -4.84 0.66
N ALA A 105 1.52 -4.50 1.78
CA ALA A 105 2.80 -3.79 1.77
C ALA A 105 3.94 -4.60 1.15
N THR A 106 3.95 -5.92 1.33
CA THR A 106 4.94 -6.81 0.73
C THR A 106 4.72 -6.95 -0.78
N ILE A 107 3.46 -7.06 -1.20
CA ILE A 107 3.07 -7.11 -2.62
C ILE A 107 3.48 -5.81 -3.31
N ALA A 108 3.15 -4.66 -2.72
CA ALA A 108 3.51 -3.35 -3.27
C ALA A 108 5.03 -3.15 -3.40
N GLY A 109 5.81 -3.54 -2.38
CA GLY A 109 7.27 -3.42 -2.43
C GLY A 109 7.91 -4.34 -3.49
N ALA A 110 7.40 -5.57 -3.64
CA ALA A 110 7.89 -6.50 -4.66
C ALA A 110 7.51 -6.04 -6.07
N ALA A 111 6.29 -5.53 -6.26
CA ALA A 111 5.84 -4.97 -7.54
C ALA A 111 6.69 -3.76 -7.96
N LEU A 112 7.01 -2.87 -7.03
CA LEU A 112 7.87 -1.72 -7.31
C LEU A 112 9.29 -2.16 -7.67
N LEU A 113 9.87 -3.16 -7.00
CA LEU A 113 11.19 -3.70 -7.38
C LEU A 113 11.21 -4.21 -8.82
N ILE A 114 10.19 -4.97 -9.23
CA ILE A 114 10.10 -5.48 -10.61
C ILE A 114 10.04 -4.32 -11.60
N ALA A 115 9.24 -3.29 -11.30
CA ALA A 115 9.11 -2.14 -12.18
C ALA A 115 10.39 -1.29 -12.28
N LEU A 116 11.17 -1.21 -11.19
CA LEU A 116 12.41 -0.44 -11.14
C LEU A 116 13.57 -1.09 -11.90
N GLU A 117 13.58 -2.41 -12.05
CA GLU A 117 14.58 -3.11 -12.85
C GLU A 117 14.51 -2.75 -14.34
N GLU A 118 13.38 -2.21 -14.82
CA GLU A 118 13.22 -1.75 -16.21
C GLU A 118 13.94 -0.45 -16.52
N ASP A 119 14.21 0.36 -15.49
CA ASP A 119 14.81 1.68 -15.65
C ASP A 119 15.99 1.82 -14.67
N PRO A 120 17.18 1.32 -15.07
CA PRO A 120 18.36 1.32 -14.22
C PRO A 120 18.89 2.74 -13.92
N ASP A 121 18.41 3.77 -14.62
CA ASP A 121 18.80 5.16 -14.40
C ASP A 121 18.15 5.76 -13.14
N VAL A 122 17.11 5.11 -12.60
CA VAL A 122 16.53 5.49 -11.32
C VAL A 122 17.43 4.98 -10.19
N GLY A 123 18.41 5.80 -9.82
CA GLY A 123 19.36 5.52 -8.74
C GLY A 123 18.69 5.42 -7.36
N ILE A 124 18.14 4.25 -7.04
CA ILE A 124 17.43 4.02 -5.78
C ILE A 124 18.35 3.41 -4.74
N ASN A 125 18.40 4.05 -3.57
CA ASN A 125 19.07 3.49 -2.42
C ASN A 125 18.24 2.34 -1.82
N MET A 126 18.79 1.13 -1.85
CA MET A 126 18.15 -0.08 -1.30
C MET A 126 17.93 0.01 0.23
N GLU A 127 18.80 0.70 0.97
CA GLU A 127 18.64 0.91 2.41
C GLU A 127 17.46 1.83 2.71
N GLN A 128 17.32 2.91 1.93
CA GLN A 128 16.18 3.82 2.00
C GLN A 128 14.87 3.08 1.69
N MET A 129 14.90 2.14 0.75
CA MET A 129 13.75 1.30 0.43
C MET A 129 13.33 0.44 1.63
N GLU A 130 14.28 -0.26 2.28
CA GLU A 130 13.99 -1.08 3.46
C GLU A 130 13.42 -0.24 4.61
N GLN A 131 14.01 0.93 4.86
CA GLN A 131 13.58 1.85 5.91
C GLN A 131 12.15 2.35 5.68
N GLU A 132 11.84 2.78 4.46
CA GLU A 132 10.52 3.35 4.13
C GLU A 132 9.40 2.31 4.05
N PHE A 133 9.74 1.10 3.60
CA PHE A 133 8.77 0.03 3.45
C PHE A 133 8.54 -0.65 4.79
N GLY A 134 9.58 -0.69 5.64
CA GLY A 134 9.62 -1.43 6.90
C GLY A 134 9.66 -2.94 6.65
N ILE A 135 10.25 -3.35 5.52
CA ILE A 135 10.35 -4.74 5.04
C ILE A 135 11.77 -4.93 4.52
N ARG A 136 12.40 -6.06 4.87
CA ARG A 136 13.72 -6.40 4.36
C ARG A 136 13.69 -6.68 2.86
N LEU A 137 14.71 -6.22 2.15
CA LEU A 137 14.92 -6.39 0.73
C LEU A 137 14.98 -7.86 0.35
N SER A 138 15.64 -8.70 1.17
CA SER A 138 15.67 -10.16 0.97
C SER A 138 14.28 -10.80 0.90
N THR A 139 13.31 -10.25 1.64
CA THR A 139 11.92 -10.70 1.56
C THR A 139 11.28 -10.23 0.26
N LEU A 140 11.51 -8.97 -0.13
CA LEU A 140 10.93 -8.40 -1.33
C LEU A 140 11.46 -9.09 -2.60
N THR A 141 12.77 -9.33 -2.69
CA THR A 141 13.39 -10.04 -3.82
C THR A 141 12.90 -11.48 -3.94
N GLN A 142 12.75 -12.19 -2.81
CA GLN A 142 12.15 -13.53 -2.81
C GLN A 142 10.72 -13.50 -3.36
N ARG A 143 9.90 -12.49 -3.01
CA ARG A 143 8.53 -12.37 -3.50
C ARG A 143 8.46 -11.92 -4.95
N ALA A 144 9.34 -11.03 -5.38
CA ALA A 144 9.47 -10.64 -6.77
C ALA A 144 9.81 -11.85 -7.66
N LYS A 145 10.71 -12.74 -7.20
CA LYS A 145 11.01 -14.00 -7.89
C LYS A 145 9.77 -14.89 -8.07
N ILE A 146 8.94 -15.02 -7.03
CA ILE A 146 7.69 -15.80 -7.11
C ILE A 146 6.72 -15.15 -8.10
N MET A 147 6.59 -13.83 -8.11
CA MET A 147 5.72 -13.11 -9.05
C MET A 147 6.14 -13.41 -10.51
N ARG A 148 7.44 -13.33 -10.81
CA ARG A 148 7.99 -13.66 -12.14
C ARG A 148 7.74 -15.11 -12.53
N GLN A 149 7.92 -16.06 -11.60
CA GLN A 149 7.64 -17.47 -11.86
C GLN A 149 6.17 -17.74 -12.23
N ASN A 150 5.26 -16.87 -11.80
CA ASN A 150 3.84 -16.92 -12.14
C ASN A 150 3.49 -16.07 -13.37
N GLY A 151 4.49 -15.64 -14.16
CA GLY A 151 4.29 -14.83 -15.36
C GLY A 151 3.90 -13.38 -15.10
N ILE A 152 4.18 -12.86 -13.90
CA ILE A 152 3.94 -11.46 -13.54
C ILE A 152 5.26 -10.71 -13.59
N ASP A 153 5.48 -10.03 -14.70
CA ASP A 153 6.65 -9.22 -15.00
C ASP A 153 6.26 -7.91 -15.73
N SER A 154 7.27 -7.08 -16.00
CA SER A 154 7.10 -5.79 -16.69
C SER A 154 6.47 -5.91 -18.08
N GLN A 155 6.75 -6.99 -18.81
CA GLN A 155 6.23 -7.20 -20.16
C GLN A 155 4.74 -7.54 -20.13
N SER A 156 4.35 -8.43 -19.23
CA SER A 156 2.96 -8.80 -18.99
C SER A 156 2.12 -7.60 -18.52
N ALA A 157 2.70 -6.71 -17.71
CA ALA A 157 2.04 -5.48 -17.27
C ALA A 157 1.83 -4.49 -18.42
N ARG A 158 2.81 -4.28 -19.31
CA ARG A 158 2.63 -3.43 -20.50
C ARG A 158 1.57 -3.98 -21.47
N ALA A 159 1.52 -5.30 -21.62
CA ALA A 159 0.49 -5.95 -22.43
C ALA A 159 -0.91 -5.72 -21.84
N GLU A 160 -1.04 -5.75 -20.51
CA GLU A 160 -2.30 -5.46 -19.81
C GLU A 160 -2.70 -3.98 -19.93
N GLU A 161 -1.76 -3.05 -19.77
CA GLU A 161 -1.98 -1.61 -19.98
C GLU A 161 -2.50 -1.31 -21.39
N LYS A 162 -1.91 -1.95 -22.41
CA LYS A 162 -2.34 -1.82 -23.80
C LYS A 162 -3.77 -2.32 -24.01
N LYS A 163 -4.13 -3.47 -23.43
CA LYS A 163 -5.52 -3.98 -23.47
C LYS A 163 -6.52 -3.04 -22.80
N ILE A 164 -6.14 -2.42 -21.67
CA ILE A 164 -6.99 -1.46 -20.97
C ILE A 164 -7.21 -0.21 -21.84
N LEU A 165 -6.16 0.29 -22.49
CA LEU A 165 -6.25 1.44 -23.39
C LEU A 165 -7.09 1.15 -24.63
N ASP A 166 -6.97 -0.04 -25.21
CA ASP A 166 -7.72 -0.46 -26.39
C ASP A 166 -9.22 -0.68 -26.08
N ASN A 167 -9.56 -1.13 -24.86
CA ASN A 167 -10.96 -1.29 -24.40
C ASN A 167 -11.63 0.04 -23.96
N ALA A 168 -10.86 1.12 -23.80
CA ALA A 168 -11.36 2.42 -23.39
C ALA A 168 -11.69 3.35 -24.57
N LYS A 169 -11.39 2.91 -25.80
CA LYS A 169 -11.75 3.58 -27.06
C LYS A 169 -13.02 2.98 -27.65
#